data_AF-A0A3N0B507-F1
#
_entry.id   AF-A0A3N0B507-F1
#
_cell.length_a   1.000
_cell.length_b   1.000
_cell.length_c   1.000
_cell.angle_alpha   90.00
_cell.angle_beta   90.00
_cell.angle_gamma   90.00
#
_symmetry.space_group_name_H-M   'P 1'
#
loop_
_entity.id
_entity.type
_entity.pdbx_description
1 polymer ?
#
loop_
_entity_poly.entity_id
_entity_poly.type
_entity_poly.pdbx_seq_one_letter_code
_entity_poly.pdbx_strand_id
1 'polypeptide(L)'
;MTKVKKNKLALWTASLCAFGMVMGLVACAPQAATDDKADQKNESKTEKVETPAADKFGVVVAESWKDIYPDQYKTYMENEANSPDSGKHNYLELYPALNTMYKGYAFALGYDEASSHVYSLKSVKETPRTIKKEQLAGCITCKTPQFTAMVNEKGEGVYKEKFNDMIGQFTEPISCYNCHENDPSQVKLTHSYWVNSLGKAANDDKAAPLGAQACGQCHNEYYFDGETKATTNPYTGLDQMTPDAILAYYDERNFKDWEHADTLAPMLKVQHPEFETIYGGKQTTMAKNGYSCGDCHMGTVEGENGEYTSHNWTSPLENKQLLENDCNSCHKDLKKQVADWQAEEETRVTAISEKIEALTKGIAEKYADEIAAMKAAKEAGAEVPAASEELASLQKIQRNAQFYWDFVMVENSEGAHNPTLTFETLDKAEKAVDEGLAKLA
;
A
#
# COMPACT_ATOMS: atom_id res chain seq x y z
N MET A 1 -55.85 8.52 10.08
CA MET A 1 -57.10 7.95 10.66
C MET A 1 -56.86 6.44 10.69
N THR A 2 -56.94 5.66 11.76
CA THR A 2 -57.74 5.75 12.99
C THR A 2 -57.08 4.85 14.04
N LYS A 3 -56.95 5.33 15.28
CA LYS A 3 -56.66 4.55 16.50
C LYS A 3 -57.87 3.69 16.86
N VAL A 4 -57.66 2.49 17.42
CA VAL A 4 -58.58 1.95 18.43
C VAL A 4 -57.76 1.30 19.57
N LYS A 5 -58.27 1.52 20.78
CA LYS A 5 -57.67 1.33 22.11
C LYS A 5 -58.45 0.25 22.88
N LYS A 6 -57.75 -0.40 23.82
CA LYS A 6 -58.16 -0.80 25.20
C LYS A 6 -59.18 -1.94 25.44
N ASN A 7 -58.79 -2.89 26.32
CA ASN A 7 -59.25 -3.10 27.72
C ASN A 7 -58.56 -4.38 28.26
N LYS A 8 -57.80 -4.46 29.36
CA LYS A 8 -57.96 -4.23 30.83
C LYS A 8 -58.86 -5.20 31.61
N LEU A 9 -58.26 -5.67 32.73
CA LEU A 9 -58.75 -6.31 33.98
C LEU A 9 -59.13 -7.81 33.90
N ALA A 10 -58.57 -8.79 34.64
CA ALA A 10 -58.11 -8.99 36.03
C ALA A 10 -59.14 -9.75 36.90
N LEU A 11 -58.68 -10.78 37.63
CA LEU A 11 -59.13 -11.30 38.96
C LEU A 11 -58.42 -12.66 39.19
N TRP A 12 -57.41 -12.79 40.06
CA TRP A 12 -57.43 -12.96 41.54
C TRP A 12 -57.83 -14.35 42.04
N THR A 13 -56.89 -15.03 42.71
CA THR A 13 -57.12 -15.73 43.99
C THR A 13 -55.84 -15.73 44.84
N ALA A 14 -55.98 -15.23 46.07
CA ALA A 14 -55.04 -15.28 47.20
C ALA A 14 -55.18 -16.65 47.92
N SER A 15 -54.29 -17.14 48.79
CA SER A 15 -53.95 -16.53 50.08
C SER A 15 -52.99 -17.42 50.93
N LEU A 16 -52.10 -16.73 51.67
CA LEU A 16 -51.67 -16.94 53.09
C LEU A 16 -50.99 -18.26 53.53
N CYS A 17 -50.10 -18.36 54.53
CA CYS A 17 -49.10 -17.55 55.25
C CYS A 17 -48.60 -18.44 56.41
N ALA A 18 -47.30 -18.36 56.79
CA ALA A 18 -46.68 -18.53 58.14
C ALA A 18 -45.31 -19.26 58.06
N PHE A 19 -44.17 -18.60 58.29
CA PHE A 19 -43.43 -18.32 59.55
C PHE A 19 -42.70 -19.51 60.20
N GLY A 20 -41.37 -19.35 60.41
CA GLY A 20 -40.62 -19.99 61.51
C GLY A 20 -39.30 -20.69 61.15
N MET A 21 -38.16 -20.11 61.58
CA MET A 21 -36.85 -20.78 61.73
C MET A 21 -36.92 -22.00 62.67
N VAL A 22 -36.11 -23.04 62.43
CA VAL A 22 -35.19 -23.69 63.41
C VAL A 22 -34.24 -24.65 62.68
N MET A 23 -33.02 -24.70 63.21
CA MET A 23 -31.82 -25.45 62.85
C MET A 23 -31.97 -26.96 62.60
N GLY A 24 -31.09 -27.46 61.72
CA GLY A 24 -30.27 -28.65 61.95
C GLY A 24 -30.93 -30.01 61.77
N LEU A 25 -30.53 -30.74 60.72
CA LEU A 25 -30.12 -32.15 60.84
C LEU A 25 -29.34 -32.58 59.58
N VAL A 26 -28.23 -33.23 59.86
CA VAL A 26 -27.19 -33.76 59.00
C VAL A 26 -27.65 -35.09 58.40
N ALA A 27 -27.37 -35.35 57.12
CA ALA A 27 -26.63 -36.54 56.64
C ALA A 27 -26.91 -36.90 55.16
N CYS A 28 -25.82 -37.27 54.48
CA CYS A 28 -25.70 -38.10 53.27
C CYS A 28 -25.85 -37.46 51.88
N ALA A 29 -24.78 -36.81 51.41
CA ALA A 29 -24.26 -37.00 50.05
C ALA A 29 -22.71 -36.86 50.06
N PRO A 30 -21.97 -37.58 49.20
CA PRO A 30 -20.57 -37.96 49.45
C PRO A 30 -19.54 -36.87 49.12
N GLN A 31 -18.44 -36.91 49.87
CA GLN A 31 -17.27 -36.03 49.79
C GLN A 31 -16.56 -36.14 48.43
N ALA A 32 -16.30 -34.99 47.81
CA ALA A 32 -15.13 -34.79 46.96
C ALA A 32 -14.19 -33.82 47.70
N ALA A 33 -12.94 -34.24 47.86
CA ALA A 33 -11.93 -33.58 48.64
C ALA A 33 -11.59 -32.18 48.11
N THR A 34 -11.49 -31.23 49.04
CA THR A 34 -10.89 -29.91 48.85
C THR A 34 -9.38 -30.05 48.98
N ASP A 35 -8.64 -29.88 47.88
CA ASP A 35 -7.25 -29.45 47.93
C ASP A 35 -7.21 -27.96 47.58
N ASP A 36 -6.90 -27.16 48.60
CA ASP A 36 -6.55 -25.75 48.50
C ASP A 36 -5.29 -25.60 47.64
N LYS A 37 -5.47 -25.23 46.37
CA LYS A 37 -4.48 -24.43 45.64
C LYS A 37 -5.13 -23.11 45.29
N ALA A 38 -4.75 -22.10 46.05
CA ALA A 38 -4.98 -20.72 45.70
C ALA A 38 -4.38 -20.47 44.30
N ASP A 39 -5.25 -20.37 43.30
CA ASP A 39 -4.92 -19.73 42.02
C ASP A 39 -4.59 -18.27 42.33
N GLN A 40 -3.31 -18.00 42.53
CA GLN A 40 -2.76 -16.67 42.26
C GLN A 40 -2.91 -16.45 40.75
N LYS A 41 -4.10 -15.96 40.36
CA LYS A 41 -4.25 -15.14 39.16
C LYS A 41 -3.26 -14.00 39.35
N ASN A 42 -2.11 -14.13 38.70
CA ASN A 42 -1.19 -13.04 38.46
C ASN A 42 -1.96 -12.08 37.55
N GLU A 43 -2.77 -11.21 38.14
CA GLU A 43 -3.17 -9.96 37.51
C GLU A 43 -1.86 -9.22 37.25
N SER A 44 -1.28 -9.47 36.07
CA SER A 44 -0.33 -8.57 35.46
C SER A 44 -1.03 -7.23 35.41
N LYS A 45 -0.74 -6.37 36.40
CA LYS A 45 -0.92 -4.94 36.28
C LYS A 45 -0.11 -4.56 35.06
N THR A 46 -0.78 -4.41 33.93
CA THR A 46 -0.24 -3.68 32.80
C THR A 46 0.04 -2.29 33.34
N GLU A 47 1.29 -2.02 33.71
CA GLU A 47 1.73 -0.68 34.02
C GLU A 47 1.37 0.15 32.79
N LYS A 48 0.47 1.12 32.98
CA LYS A 48 0.06 2.01 31.90
C LYS A 48 1.26 2.90 31.65
N VAL A 49 2.08 2.52 30.68
CA VAL A 49 3.25 3.31 30.32
C VAL A 49 2.76 4.67 29.84
N GLU A 50 3.34 5.73 30.40
CA GLU A 50 2.97 7.09 30.03
C GLU A 50 3.43 7.36 28.59
N THR A 51 2.49 7.76 27.73
CA THR A 51 2.78 8.14 26.35
C THR A 51 3.75 9.34 26.35
N PRO A 52 4.90 9.26 25.65
CA PRO A 52 5.83 10.39 25.57
C PRO A 52 5.18 11.63 24.95
N ALA A 53 5.83 12.78 25.13
CA ALA A 53 5.33 14.04 24.57
C ALA A 53 5.36 14.02 23.04
N ALA A 54 4.24 14.39 22.42
CA ALA A 54 4.14 14.58 20.99
C ALA A 54 4.82 15.89 20.53
N ASP A 55 5.26 15.91 19.27
CA ASP A 55 5.80 17.10 18.63
C ASP A 55 4.71 18.12 18.25
N LYS A 56 5.09 19.19 17.54
CA LYS A 56 4.16 20.26 17.11
C LYS A 56 3.06 19.80 16.14
N PHE A 57 3.18 18.61 15.56
CA PHE A 57 2.20 18.01 14.66
C PHE A 57 1.33 16.96 15.37
N GLY A 58 1.54 16.75 16.68
CA GLY A 58 0.83 15.72 17.44
C GLY A 58 1.43 14.31 17.26
N VAL A 59 2.65 14.19 16.73
CA VAL A 59 3.33 12.90 16.51
C VAL A 59 4.34 12.64 17.63
N VAL A 60 4.27 11.47 18.27
CA VAL A 60 5.37 10.97 19.11
C VAL A 60 6.41 10.30 18.22
N VAL A 61 7.60 10.91 18.13
CA VAL A 61 8.72 10.43 17.30
C VAL A 61 9.30 9.11 17.79
N ALA A 62 9.86 8.29 16.89
CA ALA A 62 10.33 6.94 17.18
C ALA A 62 11.30 6.85 18.36
N GLU A 63 12.30 7.74 18.40
CA GLU A 63 13.32 7.81 19.46
C GLU A 63 12.71 7.95 20.85
N SER A 64 11.52 8.57 20.98
CA SER A 64 10.85 8.73 22.28
C SER A 64 10.30 7.43 22.84
N TRP A 65 10.15 6.40 22.01
CA TRP A 65 9.66 5.08 22.41
C TRP A 65 10.76 4.12 22.84
N LYS A 66 12.05 4.45 22.63
CA LYS A 66 13.16 3.51 22.80
C LYS A 66 13.29 2.90 24.20
N ASP A 67 12.96 3.65 25.24
CA ASP A 67 13.08 3.17 26.63
C ASP A 67 11.86 2.34 27.04
N ILE A 68 10.75 2.44 26.28
CA ILE A 68 9.49 1.73 26.51
C ILE A 68 9.42 0.45 25.68
N TYR A 69 9.84 0.53 24.41
CA TYR A 69 9.85 -0.55 23.42
C TYR A 69 11.26 -0.72 22.82
N PRO A 70 12.26 -1.10 23.64
CA PRO A 70 13.67 -1.12 23.22
C PRO A 70 13.96 -2.11 22.10
N ASP A 71 13.31 -3.28 22.10
CA ASP A 71 13.51 -4.32 21.10
C ASP A 71 12.96 -3.91 19.72
N GLN A 72 11.76 -3.34 19.69
CA GLN A 72 11.14 -2.80 18.48
C GLN A 72 11.93 -1.61 17.94
N TYR A 73 12.35 -0.69 18.82
CA TYR A 73 13.14 0.47 18.39
C TYR A 73 14.50 0.04 17.83
N LYS A 74 15.18 -0.89 18.49
CA LYS A 74 16.47 -1.42 18.02
C LYS A 74 16.35 -2.03 16.63
N THR A 75 15.39 -2.92 16.41
CA THR A 75 15.20 -3.56 15.09
C THR A 75 14.69 -2.58 14.03
N TYR A 76 13.90 -1.57 14.41
CA TYR A 76 13.56 -0.46 13.52
C TYR A 76 14.82 0.29 13.02
N MET A 77 15.80 0.52 13.89
CA MET A 77 17.04 1.20 13.50
C MET A 77 17.98 0.32 12.64
N GLU A 78 17.84 -1.01 12.66
CA GLU A 78 18.62 -1.90 11.77
C GLU A 78 18.36 -1.61 10.28
N ASN A 79 17.21 -1.02 9.95
CA ASN A 79 16.87 -0.59 8.59
C ASN A 79 17.84 0.48 8.04
N GLU A 80 18.64 1.15 8.86
CA GLU A 80 19.68 2.07 8.40
C GLU A 80 20.70 1.43 7.44
N ALA A 81 20.86 0.09 7.53
CA ALA A 81 21.75 -0.66 6.64
C ALA A 81 21.33 -0.59 5.16
N ASN A 82 20.03 -0.49 4.88
CA ASN A 82 19.47 -0.37 3.53
C ASN A 82 19.34 1.11 3.12
N SER A 83 20.49 1.78 3.02
CA SER A 83 20.56 3.23 2.73
C SER A 83 20.48 3.57 1.23
N PRO A 84 20.18 4.83 0.87
CA PRO A 84 20.30 5.29 -0.53
C PRO A 84 21.70 5.08 -1.12
N ASP A 85 22.72 5.07 -0.27
CA ASP A 85 24.13 4.94 -0.65
C ASP A 85 24.60 3.46 -0.65
N SER A 86 23.70 2.49 -0.41
CA SER A 86 24.03 1.07 -0.32
C SER A 86 24.12 0.34 -1.67
N GLY A 87 24.46 1.06 -2.74
CA GLY A 87 24.56 0.49 -4.09
C GLY A 87 23.22 0.28 -4.80
N LYS A 88 22.24 1.15 -4.53
CA LYS A 88 20.91 1.10 -5.15
C LYS A 88 20.98 1.17 -6.66
N HIS A 89 20.20 0.33 -7.35
CA HIS A 89 20.10 0.40 -8.80
C HIS A 89 19.37 1.68 -9.25
N ASN A 90 19.88 2.31 -10.31
CA ASN A 90 19.13 3.29 -11.07
C ASN A 90 18.34 2.56 -12.17
N TYR A 91 17.02 2.49 -12.04
CA TYR A 91 16.19 1.79 -13.01
C TYR A 91 16.23 2.41 -14.41
N LEU A 92 16.53 3.72 -14.54
CA LEU A 92 16.70 4.34 -15.86
C LEU A 92 17.97 3.87 -16.59
N GLU A 93 18.95 3.35 -15.85
CA GLU A 93 20.16 2.72 -16.41
C GLU A 93 19.96 1.23 -16.63
N LEU A 94 19.32 0.53 -15.68
CA LEU A 94 19.04 -0.90 -15.78
C LEU A 94 18.04 -1.23 -16.89
N TYR A 95 17.03 -0.37 -17.07
CA TYR A 95 16.01 -0.48 -18.11
C TYR A 95 15.99 0.79 -19.00
N PRO A 96 16.91 0.90 -19.98
CA PRO A 96 17.05 2.12 -20.79
C PRO A 96 15.79 2.57 -21.52
N ALA A 97 14.91 1.63 -21.88
CA ALA A 97 13.60 1.90 -22.50
C ALA A 97 12.73 2.88 -21.69
N LEU A 98 12.92 2.93 -20.37
CA LEU A 98 12.20 3.85 -19.48
C LEU A 98 12.42 5.33 -19.83
N ASN A 99 13.59 5.68 -20.36
CA ASN A 99 13.90 7.05 -20.78
C ASN A 99 12.99 7.52 -21.92
N THR A 100 12.55 6.60 -22.77
CA THR A 100 11.56 6.87 -23.81
C THR A 100 10.15 6.80 -23.22
N MET A 101 9.81 5.71 -22.51
CA MET A 101 8.45 5.45 -22.02
C MET A 101 7.92 6.53 -21.04
N TYR A 102 8.79 7.09 -20.20
CA TYR A 102 8.42 8.12 -19.22
C TYR A 102 8.66 9.54 -19.70
N LYS A 103 8.96 9.75 -21.00
CA LYS A 103 9.30 11.07 -21.50
C LYS A 103 8.14 12.05 -21.30
N GLY A 104 8.47 13.19 -20.67
CA GLY A 104 7.49 14.19 -20.23
C GLY A 104 7.02 14.04 -18.77
N TYR A 105 7.40 12.95 -18.10
CA TYR A 105 7.07 12.70 -16.70
C TYR A 105 8.28 12.77 -15.76
N ALA A 106 8.02 12.96 -14.46
CA ALA A 106 9.10 13.15 -13.48
C ALA A 106 9.98 11.91 -13.33
N PHE A 107 9.44 10.71 -13.55
CA PHE A 107 10.22 9.46 -13.50
C PHE A 107 11.35 9.39 -14.53
N ALA A 108 11.26 10.11 -15.66
CA ALA A 108 12.37 10.23 -16.61
C ALA A 108 13.54 11.10 -16.10
N LEU A 109 13.38 11.77 -14.95
CA LEU A 109 14.43 12.60 -14.34
C LEU A 109 15.29 11.79 -13.35
N GLY A 110 14.72 10.74 -12.76
CA GLY A 110 15.35 9.86 -11.78
C GLY A 110 14.37 8.80 -11.24
N TYR A 111 14.84 7.55 -11.18
CA TYR A 111 14.09 6.44 -10.62
C TYR A 111 15.04 5.36 -10.11
N ASP A 112 15.16 5.30 -8.78
CA ASP A 112 16.07 4.39 -8.10
C ASP A 112 15.30 3.30 -7.34
N GLU A 113 15.97 2.18 -7.11
CA GLU A 113 15.56 1.11 -6.20
C GLU A 113 15.23 1.66 -4.80
N ALA A 114 14.22 1.10 -4.15
CA ALA A 114 13.77 1.55 -2.85
C ALA A 114 14.87 1.39 -1.77
N SER A 115 15.04 2.46 -0.98
CA SER A 115 15.79 2.44 0.29
C SER A 115 14.82 2.33 1.46
N SER A 116 15.33 2.06 2.66
CA SER A 116 14.47 1.83 3.81
C SER A 116 13.68 3.06 4.27
N HIS A 117 12.62 2.79 5.02
CA HIS A 117 11.71 3.78 5.60
C HIS A 117 12.41 4.88 6.39
N VAL A 118 13.50 4.58 7.11
CA VAL A 118 14.26 5.59 7.88
C VAL A 118 14.88 6.68 6.99
N TYR A 119 15.05 6.41 5.69
CA TYR A 119 15.53 7.38 4.70
C TYR A 119 14.41 8.01 3.86
N SER A 120 13.15 7.69 4.11
CA SER A 120 12.01 8.19 3.31
C SER A 120 12.02 9.70 3.08
N LEU A 121 12.29 10.50 4.12
CA LEU A 121 12.44 11.96 4.00
C LEU A 121 13.68 12.39 3.21
N LYS A 122 14.82 11.71 3.39
CA LYS A 122 16.07 11.99 2.64
C LYS A 122 15.82 11.71 1.16
N SER A 123 15.36 10.51 0.83
CA SER A 123 15.16 10.05 -0.54
C SER A 123 14.15 10.92 -1.31
N VAL A 124 13.04 11.34 -0.69
CA VAL A 124 12.07 12.23 -1.37
C VAL A 124 12.58 13.66 -1.55
N LYS A 125 13.47 14.16 -0.67
CA LYS A 125 14.11 15.47 -0.82
C LYS A 125 15.19 15.47 -1.90
N GLU A 126 15.91 14.35 -2.04
CA GLU A 126 17.10 14.25 -2.87
C GLU A 126 16.85 13.70 -4.27
N THR A 127 15.69 13.08 -4.51
CA THR A 127 15.36 12.54 -5.83
C THR A 127 15.31 13.65 -6.90
N PRO A 128 15.84 13.40 -8.12
CA PRO A 128 15.70 14.34 -9.23
C PRO A 128 14.25 14.73 -9.54
N ARG A 129 13.28 13.90 -9.17
CA ARG A 129 11.85 14.13 -9.41
C ARG A 129 11.30 15.36 -8.69
N THR A 130 11.84 15.70 -7.53
CA THR A 130 11.43 16.85 -6.70
C THR A 130 12.41 18.02 -6.81
N ILE A 131 13.68 17.74 -7.11
CA ILE A 131 14.71 18.77 -7.34
C ILE A 131 14.54 19.47 -8.69
N LYS A 132 14.35 18.70 -9.77
CA LYS A 132 14.34 19.23 -11.14
C LYS A 132 12.95 19.64 -11.62
N LYS A 133 11.90 19.28 -10.89
CA LYS A 133 10.51 19.62 -11.19
C LYS A 133 9.76 19.88 -9.88
N GLU A 134 9.15 21.06 -9.75
CA GLU A 134 8.30 21.38 -8.61
C GLU A 134 7.13 20.39 -8.55
N GLN A 135 6.92 19.80 -7.38
CA GLN A 135 5.82 18.88 -7.10
C GLN A 135 4.84 19.53 -6.12
N LEU A 136 3.67 18.93 -5.98
CA LEU A 136 2.74 19.29 -4.90
C LEU A 136 2.97 18.41 -3.67
N ALA A 137 2.38 18.83 -2.55
CA ALA A 137 2.56 18.20 -1.25
C ALA A 137 2.09 16.74 -1.18
N GLY A 138 1.29 16.26 -2.16
CA GLY A 138 0.95 14.85 -2.31
C GLY A 138 2.14 13.89 -2.27
N CYS A 139 3.31 14.31 -2.78
CA CYS A 139 4.54 13.50 -2.72
C CYS A 139 5.05 13.21 -1.29
N ILE A 140 4.56 13.92 -0.27
CA ILE A 140 4.97 13.79 1.14
C ILE A 140 4.15 12.72 1.86
N THR A 141 2.95 12.37 1.36
CA THR A 141 1.94 11.50 2.00
C THR A 141 2.56 10.26 2.65
N CYS A 142 3.30 9.48 1.87
CA CYS A 142 3.86 8.21 2.29
C CYS A 142 5.35 8.36 2.68
N LYS A 143 5.73 9.46 3.34
CA LYS A 143 7.15 9.76 3.69
C LYS A 143 7.36 10.20 5.12
N THR A 144 6.31 10.66 5.81
CA THR A 144 6.42 11.10 7.21
C THR A 144 5.06 11.08 7.90
N PRO A 145 4.99 10.62 9.17
CA PRO A 145 3.76 10.67 9.96
C PRO A 145 3.30 12.10 10.24
N GLN A 146 4.22 13.06 10.26
CA GLN A 146 3.91 14.47 10.55
C GLN A 146 3.04 15.11 9.47
N PHE A 147 3.25 14.74 8.20
CA PHE A 147 2.39 15.18 7.11
C PHE A 147 1.02 14.49 7.16
N THR A 148 0.98 13.19 7.46
CA THR A 148 -0.27 12.46 7.68
C THR A 148 -1.12 13.10 8.77
N ALA A 149 -0.52 13.41 9.93
CA ALA A 149 -1.19 14.10 11.03
C ALA A 149 -1.68 15.50 10.62
N MET A 150 -0.87 16.25 9.87
CA MET A 150 -1.26 17.57 9.35
C MET A 150 -2.47 17.48 8.41
N VAL A 151 -2.51 16.52 7.48
CA VAL A 151 -3.64 16.33 6.56
C VAL A 151 -4.89 15.94 7.35
N ASN A 152 -4.77 15.07 8.35
CA ASN A 152 -5.90 14.67 9.18
C ASN A 152 -6.47 15.84 10.00
N GLU A 153 -5.62 16.77 10.44
CA GLU A 153 -6.05 17.97 11.17
C GLU A 153 -6.63 19.05 10.26
N LYS A 154 -5.96 19.34 9.13
CA LYS A 154 -6.25 20.51 8.28
C LYS A 154 -7.09 20.19 7.04
N GLY A 155 -7.25 18.92 6.70
CA GLY A 155 -7.98 18.43 5.54
C GLY A 155 -7.17 18.43 4.24
N GLU A 156 -7.80 17.93 3.17
CA GLU A 156 -7.16 17.68 1.86
C GLU A 156 -6.62 18.93 1.15
N GLY A 157 -7.02 20.14 1.57
CA GLY A 157 -6.52 21.39 1.01
C GLY A 157 -4.99 21.51 1.08
N VAL A 158 -4.36 20.85 2.05
CA VAL A 158 -2.90 20.80 2.22
C VAL A 158 -2.20 20.18 0.99
N TYR A 159 -2.85 19.27 0.27
CA TYR A 159 -2.25 18.63 -0.90
C TYR A 159 -1.95 19.59 -2.06
N LYS A 160 -2.59 20.77 -2.09
CA LYS A 160 -2.38 21.79 -3.13
C LYS A 160 -1.15 22.66 -2.86
N GLU A 161 -0.56 22.57 -1.67
CA GLU A 161 0.66 23.29 -1.35
C GLU A 161 1.84 22.74 -2.17
N LYS A 162 2.87 23.58 -2.34
CA LYS A 162 4.10 23.16 -3.02
C LYS A 162 4.91 22.24 -2.13
N PHE A 163 5.47 21.19 -2.72
CA PHE A 163 6.33 20.25 -2.03
C PHE A 163 7.51 20.95 -1.35
N ASN A 164 8.21 21.83 -2.10
CA ASN A 164 9.42 22.49 -1.60
C ASN A 164 9.15 23.51 -0.47
N ASP A 165 7.94 24.04 -0.38
CA ASP A 165 7.53 24.94 0.72
C ASP A 165 7.21 24.16 2.01
N MET A 166 6.91 22.86 1.89
CA MET A 166 6.47 22.02 3.00
C MET A 166 7.54 21.07 3.54
N ILE A 167 8.28 20.41 2.66
CA ILE A 167 9.10 19.24 3.02
C ILE A 167 10.18 19.53 4.08
N GLY A 168 10.66 20.78 4.17
CA GLY A 168 11.63 21.22 5.18
C GLY A 168 11.09 21.30 6.61
N GLN A 169 9.76 21.25 6.79
CA GLN A 169 9.13 21.33 8.11
C GLN A 169 9.11 19.99 8.85
N PHE A 170 9.37 18.89 8.13
CA PHE A 170 9.26 17.52 8.62
C PHE A 170 10.64 16.92 8.90
N THR A 171 10.73 16.24 10.04
CA THR A 171 11.94 15.67 10.62
C THR A 171 11.83 14.18 10.88
N GLU A 172 10.62 13.66 11.06
CA GLU A 172 10.38 12.26 11.38
C GLU A 172 10.13 11.48 10.08
N PRO A 173 10.97 10.50 9.70
CA PRO A 173 10.68 9.61 8.58
C PRO A 173 9.50 8.68 8.91
N ILE A 174 9.13 7.78 8.00
CA ILE A 174 8.16 6.71 8.31
C ILE A 174 8.59 5.98 9.59
N SER A 175 7.71 5.96 10.59
CA SER A 175 8.03 5.45 11.92
C SER A 175 6.82 4.85 12.65
N CYS A 176 6.94 4.66 13.97
CA CYS A 176 5.91 4.04 14.83
C CYS A 176 4.51 4.60 14.56
N TYR A 177 4.39 5.93 14.42
CA TYR A 177 3.11 6.59 14.26
C TYR A 177 2.34 6.16 13.01
N ASN A 178 3.02 5.86 11.91
CA ASN A 178 2.33 5.50 10.67
C ASN A 178 1.47 4.24 10.83
N CYS A 179 1.88 3.31 11.68
CA CYS A 179 1.21 2.03 11.91
C CYS A 179 0.54 1.94 13.30
N HIS A 180 0.88 2.82 14.24
CA HIS A 180 0.43 2.74 15.63
C HIS A 180 -0.12 4.06 16.20
N GLU A 181 -0.10 5.16 15.45
CA GLU A 181 -0.36 6.51 15.98
C GLU A 181 0.51 6.77 17.24
N ASN A 182 -0.05 7.28 18.33
CA ASN A 182 0.65 7.45 19.60
C ASN A 182 0.38 6.30 20.59
N ASP A 183 0.00 5.11 20.08
CA ASP A 183 -0.26 3.90 20.86
C ASP A 183 0.37 2.65 20.21
N PRO A 184 1.66 2.38 20.48
CA PRO A 184 2.38 1.22 19.92
C PRO A 184 1.78 -0.15 20.25
N SER A 185 0.82 -0.24 21.19
CA SER A 185 0.17 -1.50 21.53
C SER A 185 -0.91 -1.94 20.52
N GLN A 186 -1.28 -1.06 19.58
CA GLN A 186 -2.35 -1.31 18.61
C GLN A 186 -1.92 -0.95 17.20
N VAL A 187 -2.30 -1.77 16.22
CA VAL A 187 -2.19 -1.39 14.80
C VAL A 187 -3.34 -0.44 14.46
N LYS A 188 -3.02 0.70 13.85
CA LYS A 188 -3.97 1.74 13.44
C LYS A 188 -3.69 2.20 12.01
N LEU A 189 -4.76 2.50 11.29
CA LEU A 189 -4.70 3.09 9.97
C LEU A 189 -4.82 4.61 10.10
N THR A 190 -3.76 5.33 9.75
CA THR A 190 -3.62 6.78 9.88
C THR A 190 -3.91 7.54 8.58
N HIS A 191 -3.84 6.88 7.42
CA HIS A 191 -4.07 7.49 6.12
C HIS A 191 -5.54 7.41 5.70
N SER A 192 -6.24 8.55 5.73
CA SER A 192 -7.67 8.63 5.44
C SER A 192 -8.03 8.21 4.00
N TYR A 193 -7.22 8.58 3.00
CA TYR A 193 -7.44 8.18 1.60
C TYR A 193 -7.46 6.65 1.44
N TRP A 194 -6.58 5.96 2.15
CA TRP A 194 -6.47 4.51 2.18
C TRP A 194 -7.65 3.85 2.89
N VAL A 195 -8.02 4.36 4.08
CA VAL A 195 -9.19 3.87 4.81
C VAL A 195 -10.46 4.02 3.96
N ASN A 196 -10.58 5.13 3.24
CA ASN A 196 -11.71 5.37 2.34
C ASN A 196 -11.72 4.38 1.16
N SER A 197 -10.56 4.10 0.55
CA SER A 197 -10.46 3.20 -0.60
C SER A 197 -10.69 1.73 -0.26
N LEU A 198 -10.37 1.30 0.96
CA LEU A 198 -10.71 -0.06 1.44
C LEU A 198 -12.23 -0.27 1.59
N GLY A 199 -13.01 0.80 1.75
CA GLY A 199 -14.46 0.72 1.93
C GLY A 199 -14.84 -0.16 3.12
N LYS A 200 -15.61 -1.22 2.88
CA LYS A 200 -16.05 -2.15 3.96
C LYS A 200 -14.92 -3.00 4.54
N ALA A 201 -13.81 -3.16 3.82
CA ALA A 201 -12.66 -3.93 4.30
C ALA A 201 -11.83 -3.15 5.33
N ALA A 202 -12.00 -1.83 5.42
CA ALA A 202 -11.26 -1.00 6.36
C ALA A 202 -11.49 -1.45 7.80
N ASN A 203 -10.40 -1.79 8.50
CA ASN A 203 -10.40 -2.32 9.86
C ASN A 203 -11.13 -3.68 10.03
N ASP A 204 -11.46 -4.38 8.94
CA ASP A 204 -11.94 -5.76 8.99
C ASP A 204 -10.78 -6.73 8.78
N ASP A 205 -10.23 -7.23 9.88
CA ASP A 205 -9.12 -8.19 9.92
C ASP A 205 -9.41 -9.49 9.16
N LYS A 206 -10.69 -9.83 8.97
CA LYS A 206 -11.09 -11.01 8.19
C LYS A 206 -11.06 -10.78 6.68
N ALA A 207 -11.21 -9.53 6.24
CA ALA A 207 -11.16 -9.18 4.83
C ALA A 207 -9.70 -9.08 4.33
N ALA A 208 -8.86 -8.44 5.13
CA ALA A 208 -7.40 -8.43 5.01
C ALA A 208 -6.82 -8.13 6.41
N PRO A 209 -5.78 -8.84 6.87
CA PRO A 209 -5.22 -8.62 8.21
C PRO A 209 -4.82 -7.16 8.45
N LEU A 210 -5.04 -6.64 9.66
CA LEU A 210 -4.72 -5.24 10.00
C LEU A 210 -3.26 -4.89 9.74
N GLY A 211 -2.33 -5.80 10.02
CA GLY A 211 -0.91 -5.61 9.70
C GLY A 211 -0.65 -5.39 8.21
N ALA A 212 -1.44 -6.03 7.34
CA ALA A 212 -1.32 -5.83 5.90
C ALA A 212 -1.97 -4.51 5.47
N GLN A 213 -3.13 -4.16 6.05
CA GLN A 213 -3.75 -2.86 5.82
C GLN A 213 -2.83 -1.72 6.26
N ALA A 214 -2.01 -1.90 7.29
CA ALA A 214 -1.02 -0.90 7.74
C ALA A 214 0.06 -0.65 6.68
N CYS A 215 0.60 -1.71 6.05
CA CYS A 215 1.55 -1.60 4.93
C CYS A 215 0.89 -0.97 3.70
N GLY A 216 -0.34 -1.40 3.41
CA GLY A 216 -1.14 -0.92 2.28
C GLY A 216 -1.47 0.56 2.35
N GLN A 217 -1.26 1.25 3.48
CA GLN A 217 -1.35 2.71 3.54
C GLN A 217 -0.38 3.42 2.59
N CYS A 218 0.77 2.81 2.30
CA CYS A 218 1.80 3.39 1.45
C CYS A 218 2.12 2.52 0.22
N HIS A 219 2.08 1.20 0.39
CA HIS A 219 2.39 0.20 -0.63
C HIS A 219 1.13 -0.15 -1.44
N ASN A 220 0.68 0.84 -2.21
CA ASN A 220 -0.51 0.82 -3.05
C ASN A 220 -0.30 1.66 -4.31
N GLU A 221 -1.09 1.39 -5.34
CA GLU A 221 -1.30 2.26 -6.48
C GLU A 221 -2.14 3.49 -6.09
N TYR A 222 -1.68 4.66 -6.52
CA TYR A 222 -2.33 5.93 -6.24
C TYR A 222 -2.17 6.91 -7.40
N TYR A 223 -3.03 7.93 -7.40
CA TYR A 223 -2.91 9.12 -8.23
C TYR A 223 -3.19 10.38 -7.43
N PHE A 224 -2.91 11.54 -8.02
CA PHE A 224 -3.36 12.83 -7.48
C PHE A 224 -4.60 13.30 -8.21
N ASP A 225 -5.68 13.52 -7.46
CA ASP A 225 -6.96 13.91 -8.03
C ASP A 225 -6.88 15.17 -8.91
N GLY A 226 -7.60 15.18 -10.04
CA GLY A 226 -7.55 16.26 -11.01
C GLY A 226 -7.93 17.63 -10.44
N GLU A 227 -8.88 17.66 -9.50
CA GLU A 227 -9.46 18.89 -8.95
C GLU A 227 -8.94 19.21 -7.54
N THR A 228 -8.92 18.20 -6.66
CA THR A 228 -8.51 18.39 -5.26
C THR A 228 -7.00 18.28 -5.09
N LYS A 229 -6.30 17.61 -6.02
CA LYS A 229 -4.88 17.22 -5.91
C LYS A 229 -4.60 16.27 -4.75
N ALA A 230 -5.62 15.72 -4.10
CA ALA A 230 -5.46 14.80 -3.01
C ALA A 230 -4.88 13.47 -3.49
N THR A 231 -4.02 12.87 -2.66
CA THR A 231 -3.61 11.47 -2.82
C THR A 231 -4.83 10.58 -2.75
N THR A 232 -5.06 9.79 -3.79
CA THR A 232 -6.29 9.01 -3.98
C THR A 232 -5.96 7.66 -4.59
N ASN A 233 -6.68 6.60 -4.21
CA ASN A 233 -6.57 5.30 -4.86
C ASN A 233 -7.59 5.17 -6.00
N PRO A 234 -7.28 4.48 -7.12
CA PRO A 234 -8.17 4.33 -8.26
C PRO A 234 -9.20 3.18 -8.09
N TYR A 235 -9.72 3.00 -6.87
CA TYR A 235 -10.66 1.92 -6.55
C TYR A 235 -11.41 2.18 -5.24
N THR A 236 -12.48 1.41 -5.02
CA THR A 236 -13.10 1.27 -3.71
C THR A 236 -13.48 -0.19 -3.48
N GLY A 237 -12.87 -0.81 -2.46
CA GLY A 237 -13.01 -2.23 -2.15
C GLY A 237 -11.94 -3.11 -2.79
N LEU A 238 -11.66 -4.24 -2.14
CA LEU A 238 -10.62 -5.19 -2.56
C LEU A 238 -10.88 -5.80 -3.93
N ASP A 239 -12.15 -6.00 -4.30
CA ASP A 239 -12.55 -6.59 -5.58
C ASP A 239 -12.17 -5.72 -6.79
N GLN A 240 -12.04 -4.40 -6.58
CA GLN A 240 -11.68 -3.43 -7.61
C GLN A 240 -10.15 -3.19 -7.71
N MET A 241 -9.37 -3.77 -6.81
CA MET A 241 -7.89 -3.71 -6.82
C MET A 241 -7.30 -4.70 -7.85
N THR A 242 -7.75 -4.65 -9.10
CA THR A 242 -7.21 -5.47 -10.20
C THR A 242 -6.72 -4.55 -11.32
N PRO A 243 -5.70 -4.96 -12.11
CA PRO A 243 -5.21 -4.13 -13.22
C PRO A 243 -6.33 -3.66 -14.15
N ASP A 244 -7.26 -4.54 -14.51
CA ASP A 244 -8.36 -4.22 -15.44
C ASP A 244 -9.35 -3.22 -14.84
N ALA A 245 -9.72 -3.40 -13.57
CA ALA A 245 -10.64 -2.50 -12.88
C ALA A 245 -10.02 -1.11 -12.68
N ILE A 246 -8.72 -1.04 -12.36
CA ILE A 246 -7.97 0.21 -12.21
C ILE A 246 -7.84 0.94 -13.56
N LEU A 247 -7.52 0.23 -14.63
CA LEU A 247 -7.49 0.83 -15.97
C LEU A 247 -8.85 1.38 -16.37
N ALA A 248 -9.92 0.61 -16.12
CA ALA A 248 -11.30 1.04 -16.38
C ALA A 248 -11.67 2.29 -15.55
N TYR A 249 -11.30 2.33 -14.27
CA TYR A 249 -11.51 3.49 -13.41
C TYR A 249 -10.92 4.77 -14.00
N TYR A 250 -9.68 4.70 -14.48
CA TYR A 250 -9.00 5.83 -15.09
C TYR A 250 -9.60 6.22 -16.44
N ASP A 251 -9.99 5.24 -17.25
CA ASP A 251 -10.62 5.46 -18.56
C ASP A 251 -11.99 6.15 -18.44
N GLU A 252 -12.83 5.71 -17.49
CA GLU A 252 -14.13 6.34 -17.21
C GLU A 252 -14.01 7.82 -16.85
N ARG A 253 -12.88 8.22 -16.29
CA ARG A 253 -12.59 9.60 -15.86
C ARG A 253 -11.81 10.39 -16.91
N ASN A 254 -11.42 9.77 -18.02
CA ASN A 254 -10.46 10.33 -18.98
C ASN A 254 -9.19 10.85 -18.28
N PHE A 255 -8.76 10.17 -17.23
CA PHE A 255 -7.63 10.59 -16.40
C PHE A 255 -6.29 10.35 -17.13
N LYS A 256 -5.34 11.25 -16.92
CA LYS A 256 -3.93 11.06 -17.31
C LYS A 256 -3.01 11.68 -16.28
N ASP A 257 -1.93 10.99 -15.95
CA ASP A 257 -0.85 11.54 -15.12
C ASP A 257 0.00 12.52 -15.92
N TRP A 258 0.26 12.18 -17.18
CA TRP A 258 0.94 13.06 -18.11
C TRP A 258 0.50 12.81 -19.55
N GLU A 259 0.89 13.74 -20.41
CA GLU A 259 0.82 13.58 -21.85
C GLU A 259 2.21 13.24 -22.35
N HIS A 260 2.36 12.10 -23.02
CA HIS A 260 3.66 11.63 -23.50
C HIS A 260 4.27 12.65 -24.46
N ALA A 261 5.53 13.04 -24.22
CA ALA A 261 6.12 14.19 -24.91
C ALA A 261 6.24 13.99 -26.43
N ASP A 262 6.46 12.76 -26.90
CA ASP A 262 6.70 12.50 -28.32
C ASP A 262 5.44 12.06 -29.08
N THR A 263 4.48 11.44 -28.41
CA THR A 263 3.29 10.84 -29.05
C THR A 263 1.98 11.52 -28.68
N LEU A 264 2.00 12.43 -27.70
CA LEU A 264 0.82 13.07 -27.10
C LEU A 264 -0.20 12.10 -26.48
N ALA A 265 0.19 10.82 -26.31
CA ALA A 265 -0.67 9.83 -25.67
C ALA A 265 -0.99 10.26 -24.22
N PRO A 266 -2.25 10.15 -23.77
CA PRO A 266 -2.61 10.39 -22.39
C PRO A 266 -2.15 9.19 -21.56
N MET A 267 -1.05 9.31 -20.83
CA MET A 267 -0.44 8.17 -20.13
C MET A 267 -0.91 8.05 -18.68
N LEU A 268 -0.76 6.84 -18.15
CA LEU A 268 -0.93 6.49 -16.75
C LEU A 268 0.42 6.05 -16.18
N LYS A 269 0.68 6.40 -14.92
CA LYS A 269 1.80 5.84 -14.16
C LYS A 269 1.19 4.96 -13.07
N VAL A 270 1.66 3.72 -12.97
CA VAL A 270 1.37 2.85 -11.81
C VAL A 270 2.50 3.00 -10.79
N GLN A 271 2.20 2.98 -9.49
CA GLN A 271 3.15 3.06 -8.39
C GLN A 271 2.94 1.88 -7.45
N HIS A 272 4.01 1.11 -7.21
CA HIS A 272 4.18 0.10 -6.17
C HIS A 272 2.85 -0.56 -5.66
N PRO A 273 2.17 -1.36 -6.51
CA PRO A 273 0.86 -1.93 -6.21
C PRO A 273 0.98 -3.23 -5.40
N GLU A 274 1.79 -3.26 -4.34
CA GLU A 274 2.04 -4.49 -3.57
C GLU A 274 0.75 -5.01 -2.90
N PHE A 275 -0.05 -4.13 -2.29
CA PHE A 275 -1.27 -4.56 -1.61
C PHE A 275 -2.31 -5.12 -2.59
N GLU A 276 -2.50 -4.45 -3.73
CA GLU A 276 -3.40 -4.90 -4.80
C GLU A 276 -2.98 -6.27 -5.33
N THR A 277 -1.67 -6.49 -5.48
CA THR A 277 -1.10 -7.73 -6.00
C THR A 277 -1.40 -8.92 -5.07
N ILE A 278 -1.41 -8.71 -3.75
CA ILE A 278 -1.63 -9.76 -2.75
C ILE A 278 -3.11 -9.95 -2.40
N TYR A 279 -3.82 -8.84 -2.10
CA TYR A 279 -5.17 -8.83 -1.52
C TYR A 279 -6.27 -8.39 -2.50
N GLY A 280 -5.90 -7.92 -3.69
CA GLY A 280 -6.85 -7.48 -4.70
C GLY A 280 -7.56 -8.63 -5.42
N GLY A 281 -8.77 -8.36 -5.88
CA GLY A 281 -9.58 -9.26 -6.69
C GLY A 281 -9.74 -10.66 -6.09
N LYS A 282 -9.14 -11.67 -6.73
CA LYS A 282 -9.26 -13.07 -6.32
C LYS A 282 -8.47 -13.41 -5.06
N GLN A 283 -7.55 -12.55 -4.60
CA GLN A 283 -6.59 -12.79 -3.52
C GLN A 283 -5.64 -13.97 -3.76
N THR A 284 -4.40 -13.82 -3.32
CA THR A 284 -3.41 -14.91 -3.30
C THR A 284 -3.79 -16.00 -2.30
N THR A 285 -3.16 -17.17 -2.39
CA THR A 285 -3.30 -18.23 -1.38
C THR A 285 -2.82 -17.76 0.00
N MET A 286 -1.76 -16.94 0.05
CA MET A 286 -1.25 -16.37 1.30
C MET A 286 -2.30 -15.46 1.96
N ALA A 287 -2.88 -14.54 1.20
CA ALA A 287 -3.95 -13.66 1.68
C ALA A 287 -5.17 -14.46 2.18
N LYS A 288 -5.59 -15.49 1.45
CA LYS A 288 -6.72 -16.36 1.84
C LYS A 288 -6.47 -17.16 3.12
N ASN A 289 -5.21 -17.48 3.39
CA ASN A 289 -4.79 -18.15 4.62
C ASN A 289 -4.61 -17.18 5.79
N GLY A 290 -4.86 -15.87 5.58
CA GLY A 290 -4.78 -14.86 6.63
C GLY A 290 -3.38 -14.34 6.92
N TYR A 291 -2.38 -14.66 6.08
CA TYR A 291 -1.06 -14.07 6.22
C TYR A 291 -1.12 -12.56 5.98
N SER A 292 -0.43 -11.81 6.83
CA SER A 292 -0.13 -10.40 6.74
C SER A 292 1.23 -10.16 6.08
N CYS A 293 1.47 -8.94 5.57
CA CYS A 293 2.80 -8.48 5.20
C CYS A 293 3.80 -8.61 6.36
N GLY A 294 3.35 -8.31 7.57
CA GLY A 294 4.19 -8.36 8.79
C GLY A 294 4.64 -9.78 9.15
N ASP A 295 3.83 -10.80 8.89
CA ASP A 295 4.20 -12.19 9.18
C ASP A 295 5.45 -12.62 8.40
N CYS A 296 5.65 -12.05 7.21
CA CYS A 296 6.79 -12.33 6.36
C CYS A 296 7.95 -11.33 6.59
N HIS A 297 7.66 -10.03 6.52
CA HIS A 297 8.69 -8.99 6.49
C HIS A 297 9.08 -8.45 7.88
N MET A 298 8.31 -8.79 8.91
CA MET A 298 8.47 -8.36 10.31
C MET A 298 8.45 -9.57 11.25
N GLY A 299 9.07 -10.68 10.84
CA GLY A 299 8.95 -11.97 11.54
C GLY A 299 9.28 -11.93 13.03
N THR A 300 8.74 -12.90 13.77
CA THR A 300 8.96 -13.05 15.21
C THR A 300 10.42 -13.38 15.52
N VAL A 301 10.96 -12.72 16.54
CA VAL A 301 12.33 -12.88 17.03
C VAL A 301 12.34 -12.98 18.55
N GLU A 302 13.30 -13.72 19.11
CA GLU A 302 13.50 -13.82 20.55
C GLU A 302 14.27 -12.61 21.09
N GLY A 303 13.71 -11.90 22.07
CA GLY A 303 14.35 -10.82 22.82
C GLY A 303 14.64 -11.20 24.27
N GLU A 304 15.28 -10.29 25.02
CA GLU A 304 15.60 -10.52 26.44
C GLU A 304 14.34 -10.71 27.32
N ASN A 305 13.22 -10.10 26.91
CA ASN A 305 11.95 -10.10 27.64
C ASN A 305 10.89 -11.03 27.02
N GLY A 306 11.28 -11.89 26.08
CA GLY A 306 10.39 -12.79 25.34
C GLY A 306 10.36 -12.53 23.84
N GLU A 307 9.48 -13.23 23.13
CA GLU A 307 9.29 -13.05 21.69
C GLU A 307 8.66 -11.69 21.37
N TYR A 308 9.12 -11.06 20.29
CA TYR A 308 8.56 -9.82 19.76
C TYR A 308 8.57 -9.80 18.23
N THR A 309 7.76 -8.92 17.65
CA THR A 309 7.71 -8.66 16.21
C THR A 309 8.89 -7.77 15.81
N SER A 310 9.79 -8.28 14.97
CA SER A 310 10.90 -7.50 14.43
C SER A 310 10.39 -6.29 13.65
N HIS A 311 10.98 -5.12 13.86
CA HIS A 311 10.73 -3.94 13.03
C HIS A 311 11.84 -3.73 11.99
N ASN A 312 12.71 -4.72 11.79
CA ASN A 312 13.65 -4.74 10.67
C ASN A 312 12.94 -5.32 9.43
N TRP A 313 12.62 -4.45 8.47
CA TRP A 313 11.88 -4.84 7.27
C TRP A 313 12.83 -5.46 6.25
N THR A 314 12.80 -6.79 6.16
CA THR A 314 13.77 -7.56 5.37
C THR A 314 13.08 -8.49 4.38
N SER A 315 13.89 -9.08 3.49
CA SER A 315 13.40 -10.18 2.67
C SER A 315 13.07 -11.38 3.56
N PRO A 316 11.85 -11.94 3.48
CA PRO A 316 11.45 -13.11 4.27
C PRO A 316 12.32 -14.34 3.97
N LEU A 317 12.97 -14.37 2.80
CA LEU A 317 13.88 -15.44 2.41
C LEU A 317 15.11 -15.50 3.32
N GLU A 318 15.50 -14.42 3.98
CA GLU A 318 16.65 -14.42 4.89
C GLU A 318 16.29 -14.91 6.30
N ASN A 319 15.00 -15.07 6.60
CA ASN A 319 14.54 -15.62 7.86
C ASN A 319 14.38 -17.14 7.79
N LYS A 320 15.42 -17.87 8.22
CA LYS A 320 15.40 -19.35 8.24
C LYS A 320 14.28 -19.93 9.11
N GLN A 321 13.98 -19.30 10.24
CA GLN A 321 12.96 -19.79 11.16
C GLN A 321 11.56 -19.68 10.54
N LEU A 322 11.24 -18.55 9.90
CA LEU A 322 10.01 -18.37 9.13
C LEU A 322 9.89 -19.41 8.01
N LEU A 323 10.99 -19.62 7.24
CA LEU A 323 10.99 -20.62 6.17
C LEU A 323 10.72 -22.03 6.71
N GLU A 324 11.38 -22.43 7.80
CA GLU A 324 11.26 -23.77 8.39
C GLU A 324 9.89 -24.02 9.02
N ASN A 325 9.32 -23.03 9.71
CA ASN A 325 8.10 -23.20 10.50
C ASN A 325 6.82 -23.01 9.68
N ASP A 326 6.82 -22.07 8.73
CA ASP A 326 5.61 -21.66 8.01
C ASP A 326 5.68 -22.02 6.53
N CYS A 327 6.71 -21.55 5.83
CA CYS A 327 6.75 -21.61 4.36
C CYS A 327 6.98 -23.02 3.82
N ASN A 328 7.84 -23.82 4.47
CA ASN A 328 8.22 -25.16 4.01
C ASN A 328 7.07 -26.18 4.07
N SER A 329 5.97 -25.84 4.74
CA SER A 329 4.74 -26.63 4.71
C SER A 329 4.07 -26.66 3.33
N CYS A 330 4.23 -25.59 2.55
CA CYS A 330 3.62 -25.42 1.23
C CYS A 330 4.67 -25.40 0.09
N HIS A 331 5.89 -24.97 0.38
CA HIS A 331 6.95 -24.80 -0.61
C HIS A 331 8.12 -25.74 -0.32
N LYS A 332 8.51 -26.56 -1.30
CA LYS A 332 9.67 -27.46 -1.14
C LYS A 332 11.01 -26.70 -1.07
N ASP A 333 11.12 -25.64 -1.87
CA ASP A 333 12.28 -24.75 -1.93
C ASP A 333 11.77 -23.36 -2.34
N LEU A 334 11.39 -22.54 -1.36
CA LEU A 334 10.83 -21.23 -1.63
C LEU A 334 11.87 -20.28 -2.23
N LYS A 335 13.12 -20.31 -1.74
CA LYS A 335 14.20 -19.45 -2.27
C LYS A 335 14.40 -19.68 -3.77
N LYS A 336 14.44 -20.94 -4.20
CA LYS A 336 14.55 -21.26 -5.62
C LYS A 336 13.31 -20.83 -6.41
N GLN A 337 12.10 -21.07 -5.88
CA GLN A 337 10.87 -20.66 -6.57
C GLN A 337 10.81 -19.15 -6.78
N VAL A 338 11.14 -18.37 -5.75
CA VAL A 338 11.21 -16.91 -5.87
C VAL A 338 12.25 -16.49 -6.89
N ALA A 339 13.47 -17.02 -6.82
CA ALA A 339 14.52 -16.70 -7.80
C ALA A 339 14.11 -17.05 -9.24
N ASP A 340 13.40 -18.16 -9.45
CA ASP A 340 12.90 -18.55 -10.77
C ASP A 340 11.82 -17.56 -11.28
N TRP A 341 10.89 -17.13 -10.41
CA TRP A 341 9.86 -16.15 -10.77
C TRP A 341 10.45 -14.78 -11.10
N GLN A 342 11.38 -14.29 -10.27
CA GLN A 342 12.05 -13.01 -10.49
C GLN A 342 12.84 -13.00 -11.80
N ALA A 343 13.57 -14.08 -12.10
CA ALA A 343 14.32 -14.17 -13.35
C ALA A 343 13.41 -14.22 -14.60
N GLU A 344 12.26 -14.90 -14.51
CA GLU A 344 11.27 -14.92 -15.60
C GLU A 344 10.62 -13.54 -15.76
N GLU A 345 10.24 -12.89 -14.67
CA GLU A 345 9.67 -11.55 -14.66
C GLU A 345 10.62 -10.53 -15.29
N GLU A 346 11.89 -10.49 -14.84
CA GLU A 346 12.90 -9.54 -15.32
C GLU A 346 13.11 -9.69 -16.83
N THR A 347 13.17 -10.94 -17.31
CA THR A 347 13.30 -11.25 -18.75
C THR A 347 12.12 -10.69 -19.53
N ARG A 348 10.90 -10.89 -19.04
CA ARG A 348 9.68 -10.47 -19.74
C ARG A 348 9.47 -8.95 -19.66
N VAL A 349 9.69 -8.34 -18.50
CA VAL A 349 9.60 -6.88 -18.34
C VAL A 349 10.60 -6.17 -19.23
N THR A 350 11.84 -6.66 -19.31
CA THR A 350 12.85 -6.12 -20.24
C THR A 350 12.36 -6.19 -21.68
N ALA A 351 12.01 -7.38 -22.17
CA ALA A 351 11.60 -7.59 -23.56
C ALA A 351 10.35 -6.78 -23.95
N ILE A 352 9.35 -6.70 -23.06
CA ILE A 352 8.13 -5.92 -23.31
C ILE A 352 8.43 -4.41 -23.29
N SER A 353 9.31 -3.93 -22.42
CA SER A 353 9.71 -2.51 -22.38
C SER A 353 10.35 -2.06 -23.69
N GLU A 354 11.20 -2.89 -24.30
CA GLU A 354 11.83 -2.64 -25.60
C GLU A 354 10.79 -2.58 -26.73
N LYS A 355 9.80 -3.48 -26.70
CA LYS A 355 8.67 -3.43 -27.64
C LYS A 355 7.85 -2.14 -27.47
N ILE A 356 7.58 -1.71 -26.23
CA ILE A 356 6.81 -0.48 -25.96
C ILE A 356 7.61 0.75 -26.41
N GLU A 357 8.92 0.74 -26.22
CA GLU A 357 9.80 1.76 -26.75
C GLU A 357 9.72 1.83 -28.29
N ALA A 358 9.83 0.68 -28.97
CA ALA A 358 9.73 0.60 -30.42
C ALA A 358 8.38 1.11 -30.94
N LEU A 359 7.28 0.73 -30.27
CA LEU A 359 5.95 1.24 -30.57
C LEU A 359 5.90 2.77 -30.41
N THR A 360 6.42 3.29 -29.30
CA THR A 360 6.42 4.73 -29.00
C THR A 360 7.19 5.52 -30.06
N LYS A 361 8.38 5.05 -30.44
CA LYS A 361 9.21 5.65 -31.50
C LYS A 361 8.49 5.58 -32.85
N GLY A 362 7.93 4.43 -33.21
CA GLY A 362 7.21 4.25 -34.46
C GLY A 362 5.95 5.12 -34.59
N ILE A 363 5.21 5.34 -33.49
CA ILE A 363 4.09 6.31 -33.47
C ILE A 363 4.62 7.72 -33.73
N ALA A 364 5.66 8.14 -33.01
CA ALA A 364 6.22 9.48 -33.15
C ALA A 364 6.76 9.75 -34.55
N GLU A 365 7.36 8.74 -35.20
CA GLU A 365 7.88 8.83 -36.57
C GLU A 365 6.75 8.84 -37.62
N LYS A 366 5.80 7.90 -37.55
CA LYS A 366 4.73 7.75 -38.57
C LYS A 366 3.77 8.95 -38.58
N TYR A 367 3.51 9.56 -37.43
CA TYR A 367 2.55 10.67 -37.27
C TYR A 367 3.23 12.00 -36.92
N ALA A 368 4.51 12.17 -37.27
CA ALA A 368 5.31 13.34 -36.89
C ALA A 368 4.65 14.68 -37.28
N ASP A 369 4.13 14.80 -38.50
CA ASP A 369 3.49 16.02 -39.00
C ASP A 369 2.20 16.35 -38.23
N GLU A 370 1.39 15.34 -37.95
CA GLU A 370 0.13 15.49 -37.20
C GLU A 370 0.41 15.93 -35.76
N ILE A 371 1.35 15.24 -35.09
CA ILE A 371 1.79 15.57 -33.73
C ILE A 371 2.39 16.97 -33.67
N ALA A 372 3.20 17.36 -34.66
CA ALA A 372 3.78 18.70 -34.73
C ALA A 372 2.71 19.79 -34.87
N ALA A 373 1.68 19.55 -35.70
CA ALA A 373 0.55 20.46 -35.85
C ALA A 373 -0.23 20.62 -34.53
N MET A 374 -0.49 19.51 -33.81
CA MET A 374 -1.15 19.54 -32.50
C MET A 374 -0.33 20.30 -31.46
N LYS A 375 0.99 20.08 -31.40
CA LYS A 375 1.91 20.81 -30.50
C LYS A 375 1.92 22.31 -30.82
N ALA A 376 2.04 22.68 -32.09
CA ALA A 376 2.04 24.09 -32.50
C ALA A 376 0.73 24.80 -32.14
N ALA A 377 -0.41 24.13 -32.32
CA ALA A 377 -1.71 24.67 -31.90
C ALA A 377 -1.76 24.92 -30.38
N LYS A 378 -1.25 23.97 -29.59
CA LYS A 378 -1.19 24.07 -28.12
C LYS A 378 -0.28 25.22 -27.67
N GLU A 379 0.90 25.35 -28.26
CA GLU A 379 1.85 26.45 -27.98
C GLU A 379 1.28 27.82 -28.35
N ALA A 380 0.50 27.90 -29.43
CA ALA A 380 -0.17 29.12 -29.85
C ALA A 380 -1.43 29.45 -29.01
N GLY A 381 -1.85 28.58 -28.09
CA GLY A 381 -3.12 28.72 -27.36
C GLY A 381 -4.36 28.62 -28.26
N ALA A 382 -4.22 27.97 -29.42
CA ALA A 382 -5.30 27.74 -30.37
C ALA A 382 -6.05 26.44 -30.04
N GLU A 383 -7.17 26.21 -30.74
CA GLU A 383 -7.87 24.94 -30.69
C GLU A 383 -6.95 23.83 -31.23
N VAL A 384 -6.69 22.82 -30.39
CA VAL A 384 -5.85 21.67 -30.75
C VAL A 384 -6.66 20.74 -31.65
N PRO A 385 -6.20 20.44 -32.88
CA PRO A 385 -6.87 19.47 -33.74
C PRO A 385 -7.04 18.12 -33.04
N ALA A 386 -8.17 17.46 -33.27
CA ALA A 386 -8.34 16.08 -32.84
C ALA A 386 -7.34 15.18 -33.57
N ALA A 387 -6.78 14.21 -32.84
CA ALA A 387 -5.98 13.16 -33.46
C ALA A 387 -6.81 12.36 -34.45
N SER A 388 -6.19 11.91 -35.53
CA SER A 388 -6.73 10.94 -36.48
C SER A 388 -7.13 9.66 -35.74
N GLU A 389 -8.12 8.95 -36.28
CA GLU A 389 -8.60 7.71 -35.65
C GLU A 389 -7.46 6.68 -35.48
N GLU A 390 -6.51 6.65 -36.41
CA GLU A 390 -5.35 5.76 -36.36
C GLU A 390 -4.37 6.18 -35.26
N LEU A 391 -4.02 7.47 -35.17
CA LEU A 391 -3.15 7.98 -34.09
C LEU A 391 -3.80 7.80 -32.72
N ALA A 392 -5.08 8.14 -32.58
CA ALA A 392 -5.82 7.96 -31.33
C ALA A 392 -5.88 6.48 -30.90
N SER A 393 -6.09 5.56 -31.84
CA SER A 393 -6.05 4.11 -31.59
C SER A 393 -4.68 3.66 -31.10
N LEU A 394 -3.60 4.14 -31.71
CA LEU A 394 -2.23 3.78 -31.33
C LEU A 394 -1.82 4.39 -29.99
N GLN A 395 -2.21 5.63 -29.70
CA GLN A 395 -2.01 6.27 -28.40
C GLN A 395 -2.71 5.49 -27.28
N LYS A 396 -3.93 5.00 -27.53
CA LYS A 396 -4.66 4.16 -26.56
C LYS A 396 -3.97 2.81 -26.34
N ILE A 397 -3.44 2.20 -27.40
CA ILE A 397 -2.66 0.95 -27.29
C ILE A 397 -1.37 1.20 -26.49
N GLN A 398 -0.62 2.27 -26.80
CA GLN A 398 0.58 2.67 -26.05
C GLN A 398 0.26 2.84 -24.56
N ARG A 399 -0.79 3.61 -24.23
CA ARG A 399 -1.27 3.82 -22.85
C ARG A 399 -1.54 2.49 -22.14
N ASN A 400 -2.32 1.60 -22.75
CA ASN A 400 -2.74 0.36 -22.13
C ASN A 400 -1.59 -0.64 -21.98
N ALA A 401 -0.74 -0.78 -23.02
CA ALA A 401 0.43 -1.65 -22.98
C ALA A 401 1.38 -1.24 -21.86
N GLN A 402 1.66 0.06 -21.76
CA GLN A 402 2.51 0.60 -20.71
C GLN A 402 1.84 0.48 -19.34
N PHE A 403 0.53 0.72 -19.19
CA PHE A 403 -0.16 0.56 -17.91
C PHE A 403 0.00 -0.86 -17.33
N TYR A 404 -0.29 -1.90 -18.13
CA TYR A 404 -0.15 -3.28 -17.66
C TYR A 404 1.30 -3.65 -17.36
N TRP A 405 2.23 -3.18 -18.19
CA TRP A 405 3.66 -3.38 -17.95
C TRP A 405 4.11 -2.71 -16.64
N ASP A 406 3.68 -1.47 -16.41
CA ASP A 406 4.05 -0.67 -15.24
C ASP A 406 3.50 -1.29 -13.96
N PHE A 407 2.27 -1.82 -13.99
CA PHE A 407 1.66 -2.53 -12.86
C PHE A 407 2.52 -3.67 -12.32
N VAL A 408 3.32 -4.30 -13.18
CA VAL A 408 4.23 -5.38 -12.81
C VAL A 408 5.60 -4.81 -12.43
N MET A 409 6.20 -3.98 -13.29
CA MET A 409 7.58 -3.51 -13.11
C MET A 409 7.79 -2.70 -11.82
N VAL A 410 6.77 -1.98 -11.34
CA VAL A 410 6.90 -1.15 -10.13
C VAL A 410 6.54 -1.89 -8.85
N GLU A 411 6.08 -3.13 -8.94
CA GLU A 411 5.81 -3.98 -7.78
C GLU A 411 7.12 -4.64 -7.32
N ASN A 412 7.54 -4.35 -6.09
CA ASN A 412 8.92 -4.61 -5.67
C ASN A 412 9.27 -6.09 -5.44
N SER A 413 8.31 -7.02 -5.51
CA SER A 413 8.57 -8.44 -5.30
C SER A 413 9.01 -9.17 -6.56
N GLU A 414 8.95 -8.50 -7.71
CA GLU A 414 9.34 -9.05 -9.01
C GLU A 414 8.62 -10.38 -9.28
N GLY A 415 7.31 -10.39 -8.98
CA GLY A 415 6.43 -11.53 -9.18
C GLY A 415 6.36 -12.53 -8.03
N ALA A 416 7.16 -12.39 -6.97
CA ALA A 416 7.13 -13.32 -5.83
C ALA A 416 5.81 -13.28 -5.05
N HIS A 417 5.16 -12.13 -4.95
CA HIS A 417 3.90 -11.98 -4.22
C HIS A 417 2.72 -12.67 -4.91
N ASN A 418 2.65 -12.60 -6.25
CA ASN A 418 1.56 -13.21 -7.03
C ASN A 418 2.00 -13.53 -8.46
N PRO A 419 2.76 -14.62 -8.68
CA PRO A 419 3.33 -14.92 -9.99
C PRO A 419 2.25 -15.13 -11.06
N THR A 420 1.07 -15.65 -10.69
CA THR A 420 -0.06 -15.79 -11.61
C THR A 420 -0.55 -14.44 -12.12
N LEU A 421 -0.83 -13.49 -11.24
CA LEU A 421 -1.28 -12.15 -11.66
C LEU A 421 -0.18 -11.43 -12.45
N THR A 422 1.08 -11.56 -12.03
CA THR A 422 2.24 -10.98 -12.72
C THR A 422 2.28 -11.41 -14.18
N PHE A 423 2.30 -12.72 -14.45
CA PHE A 423 2.42 -13.21 -15.81
C PHE A 423 1.15 -13.00 -16.65
N GLU A 424 -0.05 -13.09 -16.05
CA GLU A 424 -1.30 -12.73 -16.73
C GLU A 424 -1.35 -11.24 -17.13
N THR A 425 -0.75 -10.37 -16.31
CA THR A 425 -0.69 -8.92 -16.58
C THR A 425 0.35 -8.61 -17.66
N LEU A 426 1.51 -9.26 -17.64
CA LEU A 426 2.50 -9.16 -18.71
C LEU A 426 1.98 -9.70 -20.05
N ASP A 427 1.17 -10.77 -20.05
CA ASP A 427 0.52 -11.27 -21.27
C ASP A 427 -0.38 -10.20 -21.92
N LYS A 428 -1.08 -9.41 -21.10
CA LYS A 428 -1.91 -8.29 -21.59
C LYS A 428 -1.07 -7.16 -22.14
N ALA A 429 0.02 -6.80 -21.46
CA ALA A 429 0.96 -5.78 -21.92
C ALA A 429 1.57 -6.18 -23.28
N GLU A 430 2.06 -7.41 -23.38
CA GLU A 430 2.67 -7.97 -24.57
C GLU A 430 1.69 -8.03 -25.75
N LYS A 431 0.47 -8.54 -25.52
CA LYS A 431 -0.57 -8.57 -26.54
C LYS A 431 -0.91 -7.18 -27.07
N ALA A 432 -1.03 -6.19 -26.17
CA ALA A 432 -1.35 -4.83 -26.56
C ALA A 432 -0.21 -4.21 -27.40
N VAL A 433 1.05 -4.35 -26.98
CA VAL A 433 2.17 -3.78 -27.74
C VAL A 433 2.37 -4.48 -29.08
N ASP A 434 2.18 -5.80 -29.17
CA ASP A 434 2.26 -6.54 -30.43
C ASP A 434 1.15 -6.10 -31.41
N GLU A 435 -0.06 -5.83 -30.92
CA GLU A 435 -1.14 -5.24 -31.73
C GLU A 435 -0.74 -3.85 -32.26
N GLY A 436 -0.17 -3.00 -31.42
CA GLY A 436 0.28 -1.66 -31.79
C GLY A 436 1.37 -1.69 -32.87
N LEU A 437 2.36 -2.56 -32.70
CA LEU A 437 3.44 -2.75 -33.68
C LEU A 437 2.90 -3.28 -35.02
N ALA A 438 1.94 -4.21 -34.99
CA ALA A 438 1.30 -4.71 -36.21
C ALA A 438 0.48 -3.63 -36.95
N LYS A 439 -0.09 -2.65 -36.25
CA LYS A 439 -0.78 -1.49 -36.85
C LYS A 439 0.18 -0.44 -37.42
N LEU A 440 1.43 -0.42 -36.95
CA LEU A 440 2.46 0.47 -37.48
C LEU A 440 3.06 -0.04 -38.78
N ALA A 441 3.30 -1.36 -38.87
CA ALA A 441 3.78 -2.08 -40.05
C ALA A 441 2.82 -1.91 -41.24
#